data_AF-A0A6V7L0J9-F1
#
_entry.id   AF-A0A6V7L0J9-F1
#
_cell.length_a   1.000
_cell.length_b   1.000
_cell.length_c   1.000
_cell.angle_alpha   90.00
_cell.angle_beta   90.00
_cell.angle_gamma   90.00
#
_symmetry.space_group_name_H-M   'P 1'
#
loop_
_entity.id
_entity.type
_entity.pdbx_description
1 polymer ?
#
loop_
_entity_poly.entity_id
_entity_poly.type
_entity_poly.pdbx_seq_one_letter_code
_entity_poly.pdbx_strand_id
1 'polypeptide(L)'
;YGRMGQEERAMAMVTMPGGLSVKILKRTANFSIRPSVLNSTTERNQTPFAVPKKTRLFVEQTIRERAEAKKIHNTFQQGFLRLRLTAAKKAQQELTSGKEPTVNPITMEASVLGLGPKYVLRTLVTNLSDEPSEPSLFLVFRGTDTRIEPRVVDLPLLPSGIPIPVEVKATPTSEVAEKVHILLCKRGKIKPVSSASILLPQAEMDIEV
;
A
#
# COMPACT_ATOMS: atom_id res chain seq x y z
N TYR A 1 0.58 14.12 52.61
CA TYR A 1 1.23 15.20 53.37
C TYR A 1 0.44 15.42 54.65
N GLY A 2 1.11 15.56 55.78
CA GLY A 2 0.47 15.70 57.09
C GLY A 2 1.47 15.53 58.22
N ARG A 3 0.95 15.36 59.44
CA ARG A 3 1.79 15.13 60.63
C ARG A 3 2.32 13.70 60.65
N MET A 4 3.61 13.56 60.93
CA MET A 4 4.27 12.27 61.14
C MET A 4 5.07 12.35 62.44
N GLY A 5 4.59 11.68 63.48
CA GLY A 5 5.15 11.77 64.83
C GLY A 5 5.04 13.18 65.42
N GLN A 6 6.17 13.76 65.83
CA GLN A 6 6.23 15.13 66.36
C GLN A 6 6.29 16.21 65.26
N GLU A 7 6.53 15.83 64.00
CA GLU A 7 6.64 16.78 62.89
C GLU A 7 5.30 17.00 62.19
N GLU A 8 4.81 18.23 62.21
CA GLU A 8 3.48 18.59 61.68
C GLU A 8 3.42 18.66 60.15
N ARG A 9 4.57 18.83 59.47
CA ARG A 9 4.65 19.14 58.03
C ARG A 9 5.53 18.15 57.28
N ALA A 10 5.11 16.89 57.22
CA ALA A 10 5.81 15.83 56.51
C ALA A 10 5.06 15.37 55.25
N MET A 11 5.80 15.13 54.17
CA MET A 11 5.28 14.52 52.94
C MET A 11 5.90 13.15 52.76
N ALA A 12 5.11 12.10 52.96
CA ALA A 12 5.46 10.75 52.54
C ALA A 12 5.05 10.56 51.07
N MET A 13 5.93 9.95 50.29
CA MET A 13 5.71 9.58 48.90
C MET A 13 6.16 8.14 48.71
N VAL A 14 5.32 7.34 48.04
CA VAL A 14 5.68 5.99 47.63
C VAL A 14 5.97 6.04 46.14
N THR A 15 7.18 5.63 45.76
CA THR A 15 7.59 5.52 44.36
C THR A 15 6.91 4.31 43.72
N MET A 16 6.73 4.31 42.40
CA MET A 16 6.14 3.19 41.66
C MET A 16 6.74 1.79 41.99
N PRO A 17 8.06 1.62 42.19
CA PRO A 17 8.63 0.33 42.61
C PRO A 17 8.44 0.00 44.11
N GLY A 18 7.67 0.78 44.86
CA GLY A 18 7.34 0.53 46.27
C GLY A 18 8.28 1.17 47.30
N GLY A 19 9.28 1.93 46.86
CA GLY A 19 10.20 2.64 47.77
C GLY A 19 9.52 3.82 48.47
N LEU A 20 9.69 3.94 49.78
CA LEU A 20 9.15 5.05 50.59
C LEU A 20 10.18 6.19 50.73
N SER A 21 9.76 7.41 50.40
CA SER A 21 10.54 8.63 50.61
C SER A 21 9.74 9.63 51.43
N VAL A 22 10.30 10.08 52.55
CA VAL A 22 9.68 11.10 53.41
C VAL A 22 10.47 12.40 53.35
N LYS A 23 9.78 13.52 53.08
CA LYS A 23 10.35 14.87 53.08
C LYS A 23 9.68 15.72 54.15
N ILE A 24 10.46 16.22 55.10
CA ILE A 24 9.97 17.12 56.16
C ILE A 24 10.18 18.56 55.71
N LEU A 25 9.12 19.35 55.70
CA LEU A 25 9.14 20.74 55.28
C LEU A 25 9.50 21.64 56.47
N LYS A 26 10.31 22.67 56.21
CA LYS A 26 10.61 23.70 57.20
C LYS A 26 9.33 24.43 57.62
N ARG A 27 9.19 24.77 58.90
CA ARG A 27 8.02 25.51 59.44
C ARG A 27 7.83 26.88 58.78
N THR A 28 8.93 27.49 58.33
CA THR A 28 8.96 28.80 57.66
C THR A 28 8.82 28.73 56.13
N ALA A 29 8.58 27.55 55.56
CA ALA A 29 8.41 27.42 54.11
C ALA A 29 7.15 28.17 53.64
N ASN A 30 7.32 29.04 52.64
CA ASN A 30 6.24 29.80 52.02
C ASN A 30 6.11 29.38 50.55
N PHE A 31 4.93 28.87 50.18
CA PHE A 31 4.59 28.42 48.82
C PHE A 31 3.73 29.43 48.06
N SER A 32 3.75 30.70 48.46
CA SER A 32 3.09 31.75 47.70
C SER A 32 3.61 31.73 46.26
N ILE A 33 2.66 31.75 45.32
CA ILE A 33 2.95 31.81 43.88
C ILE A 33 3.61 33.15 43.64
N ARG A 34 4.95 33.17 43.57
CA ARG A 34 5.65 34.28 42.93
C ARG A 34 5.31 34.15 41.45
N PRO A 35 4.82 35.20 40.77
CA PRO A 35 4.74 35.18 39.33
C PRO A 35 6.18 35.01 38.82
N SER A 36 6.55 33.76 38.56
CA SER A 36 7.71 33.45 37.75
C SER A 36 7.56 34.28 36.51
N VAL A 37 8.59 35.05 36.19
CA VAL A 37 8.79 35.72 34.90
C VAL A 37 8.10 34.84 33.86
N LEU A 38 7.06 35.40 33.23
CA LEU A 38 6.40 34.79 32.09
C LEU A 38 7.53 34.45 31.13
N ASN A 39 7.96 33.18 31.11
CA ASN A 39 8.81 32.67 30.07
C ASN A 39 7.96 32.84 28.82
N SER A 40 8.24 33.92 28.11
CA SER A 40 7.53 34.36 26.92
C SER A 40 7.52 33.19 25.95
N THR A 41 6.38 32.53 25.82
CA THR A 41 6.14 31.47 24.85
C THR A 41 6.22 31.97 23.40
N THR A 42 6.50 33.25 23.19
CA THR A 42 6.77 33.89 21.90
C THR A 42 8.17 33.61 21.33
N GLU A 43 9.10 33.02 22.09
CA GLU A 43 10.38 32.53 21.53
C GLU A 43 10.32 31.09 20.99
N ARG A 44 9.12 30.55 20.77
CA ARG A 44 8.97 29.31 20.00
C ARG A 44 9.25 29.60 18.52
N ASN A 45 10.52 29.42 18.12
CA ASN A 45 10.94 28.93 16.80
C ASN A 45 10.14 29.46 15.61
N GLN A 46 10.13 30.77 15.39
CA GLN A 46 9.76 31.32 14.08
C GLN A 46 10.93 31.08 13.12
N THR A 47 11.10 29.83 12.68
CA THR A 47 11.98 29.56 11.54
C THR A 47 11.38 30.30 10.33
N PRO A 48 12.11 31.25 9.73
CA PRO A 48 11.59 31.96 8.57
C PRO A 48 11.34 30.94 7.46
N PHE A 49 10.20 31.08 6.79
CA PHE A 49 9.82 30.18 5.69
C PHE A 49 10.94 30.11 4.65
N ALA A 50 11.55 28.93 4.51
CA ALA A 50 12.71 28.73 3.64
C ALA A 50 12.26 28.66 2.18
N VAL A 51 12.21 29.81 1.51
CA VAL A 51 11.96 29.88 0.06
C VAL A 51 13.21 29.42 -0.70
N PRO A 52 13.13 28.39 -1.56
CA PRO A 52 14.25 27.95 -2.37
C PRO A 52 14.76 29.08 -3.27
N LYS A 53 16.08 29.28 -3.30
CA LYS A 53 16.70 30.31 -4.16
C LYS A 53 16.68 29.87 -5.62
N LYS A 54 16.37 30.79 -6.53
CA LYS A 54 16.45 30.57 -7.98
C LYS A 54 17.92 30.47 -8.40
N THR A 55 18.26 29.40 -9.12
CA THR A 55 19.61 29.17 -9.63
C THR A 55 19.85 29.94 -10.92
N ARG A 56 21.13 30.06 -11.32
CA ARG A 56 21.50 30.62 -12.63
C ARG A 56 20.81 29.91 -13.79
N LEU A 57 20.70 28.58 -13.72
CA LEU A 57 20.02 27.75 -14.73
C LEU A 57 18.54 28.14 -14.88
N PHE A 58 17.84 28.41 -13.77
CA PHE A 58 16.45 28.89 -13.82
C PHE A 58 16.34 30.23 -14.57
N VAL A 59 17.27 31.16 -14.34
CA VAL A 59 17.30 32.46 -15.01
C VAL A 59 17.56 32.30 -16.51
N GLU A 60 18.56 31.51 -16.88
CA GLU A 60 18.90 31.23 -18.29
C GLU A 60 17.72 30.56 -19.04
N GLN A 61 17.04 29.60 -18.40
CA GLN A 61 15.84 28.98 -18.95
C GLN A 61 14.73 30.01 -19.19
N THR A 62 14.51 30.92 -18.25
CA THR A 62 13.48 31.97 -18.38
C THR A 62 13.76 32.90 -19.57
N ILE A 63 15.03 33.23 -19.81
CA ILE A 63 15.44 34.05 -20.98
C ILE A 63 15.14 33.29 -22.29
N ARG A 64 15.50 31.99 -22.35
CA ARG A 64 15.19 31.15 -23.52
C ARG A 64 13.69 31.01 -23.76
N GLU A 65 12.91 30.75 -22.71
CA GLU A 65 11.45 30.62 -22.80
C GLU A 65 10.81 31.90 -23.31
N ARG A 66 11.29 33.07 -22.86
CA ARG A 66 10.82 34.37 -23.37
C ARG A 66 11.16 34.58 -24.85
N ALA A 67 12.36 34.20 -25.27
CA ALA A 67 12.82 34.38 -26.65
C ALA A 67 12.12 33.43 -27.64
N GLU A 68 11.89 32.17 -27.27
CA GLU A 68 11.34 31.12 -28.14
C GLU A 68 9.90 30.70 -27.78
N ALA A 69 9.14 31.52 -27.05
CA ALA A 69 7.83 31.16 -26.49
C ALA A 69 6.88 30.51 -27.51
N LYS A 70 6.75 31.10 -28.72
CA LYS A 70 5.86 30.59 -29.77
C LYS A 70 6.27 29.21 -30.27
N LYS A 71 7.57 28.97 -30.44
CA LYS A 71 8.12 27.69 -30.91
C LYS A 71 7.92 26.58 -29.87
N ILE A 72 8.16 26.89 -28.60
CA ILE A 72 7.92 25.98 -27.47
C ILE A 72 6.43 25.62 -27.41
N HIS A 73 5.54 26.61 -27.48
CA HIS A 73 4.09 26.39 -27.47
C HIS A 73 3.64 25.49 -28.62
N ASN A 74 4.05 25.79 -29.85
CA ASN A 74 3.65 25.01 -31.02
C ASN A 74 4.16 23.56 -30.95
N THR A 75 5.40 23.36 -30.48
CA THR A 75 5.99 22.03 -30.30
C THR A 75 5.21 21.24 -29.23
N PHE A 76 4.85 21.90 -28.12
CA PHE A 76 4.04 21.29 -27.08
C PHE A 76 2.66 20.87 -27.61
N GLN A 77 1.96 21.75 -28.34
CA GLN A 77 0.64 21.43 -28.89
C GLN A 77 0.69 20.24 -29.87
N GLN A 78 1.69 20.20 -30.75
CA GLN A 78 1.89 19.08 -31.66
C GLN A 78 2.19 17.77 -30.92
N GLY A 79 3.08 17.81 -29.91
CA GLY A 79 3.39 16.66 -29.08
C GLY A 79 2.17 16.16 -28.30
N PHE A 80 1.39 17.08 -27.74
CA PHE A 80 0.20 16.76 -26.97
C PHE A 80 -0.91 16.16 -27.84
N LEU A 81 -1.10 16.66 -29.06
CA LEU A 81 -2.02 16.06 -30.04
C LEU A 81 -1.60 14.63 -30.41
N ARG A 82 -0.30 14.39 -30.64
CA ARG A 82 0.22 13.04 -30.90
C ARG A 82 0.01 12.10 -29.71
N LEU A 83 0.20 12.59 -28.48
CA LEU A 83 -0.06 11.83 -27.26
C LEU A 83 -1.54 11.45 -27.16
N ARG A 84 -2.45 12.41 -27.34
CA ARG A 84 -3.91 12.17 -27.33
C ARG A 84 -4.31 11.12 -28.36
N LEU A 85 -3.81 11.25 -29.59
CA LEU A 85 -4.07 10.28 -30.65
C LEU A 85 -3.54 8.89 -30.28
N THR A 86 -2.32 8.81 -29.75
CA THR A 86 -1.71 7.54 -29.35
C THR A 86 -2.49 6.87 -28.22
N ALA A 87 -2.90 7.65 -27.21
CA ALA A 87 -3.72 7.17 -26.11
C ALA A 87 -5.09 6.67 -26.60
N ALA A 88 -5.77 7.44 -27.46
CA ALA A 88 -7.05 7.05 -28.03
C ALA A 88 -6.94 5.78 -28.89
N LYS A 89 -5.90 5.66 -29.72
CA LYS A 89 -5.64 4.44 -30.50
C LYS A 89 -5.41 3.22 -29.62
N LYS A 90 -4.63 3.35 -28.55
CA LYS A 90 -4.41 2.25 -27.59
C LYS A 90 -5.69 1.86 -26.86
N ALA A 91 -6.46 2.84 -26.38
CA ALA A 91 -7.74 2.59 -25.73
C ALA A 91 -8.74 1.88 -26.68
N GLN A 92 -8.80 2.29 -27.95
CA GLN A 92 -9.62 1.64 -28.96
C GLN A 92 -9.13 0.21 -29.26
N GLN A 93 -7.81 0.00 -29.36
CA GLN A 93 -7.24 -1.35 -29.53
C GLN A 93 -7.62 -2.28 -28.39
N GLU A 94 -7.59 -1.79 -27.14
CA GLU A 94 -8.00 -2.57 -25.97
C GLU A 94 -9.50 -2.90 -26.00
N LEU A 95 -10.35 -1.91 -26.33
CA LEU A 95 -11.79 -2.11 -26.46
C LEU A 95 -12.13 -3.10 -27.59
N THR A 96 -11.50 -2.96 -28.75
CA THR A 96 -11.72 -3.83 -29.92
C THR A 96 -11.10 -5.22 -29.78
N SER A 97 -10.03 -5.38 -28.99
CA SER A 97 -9.48 -6.71 -28.68
C SER A 97 -10.41 -7.55 -27.80
N GLY A 98 -11.60 -7.05 -27.45
CA GLY A 98 -12.58 -7.73 -26.61
C GLY A 98 -12.10 -7.89 -25.16
N LYS A 99 -11.04 -7.17 -24.77
CA LYS A 99 -10.74 -6.85 -23.39
C LYS A 99 -11.58 -5.62 -23.07
N GLU A 100 -12.89 -5.76 -23.08
CA GLU A 100 -13.71 -4.68 -22.57
C GLU A 100 -13.21 -4.41 -21.14
N PRO A 101 -12.87 -3.16 -20.80
CA PRO A 101 -12.89 -2.75 -19.42
C PRO A 101 -14.37 -2.68 -19.04
N THR A 102 -15.07 -3.82 -19.04
CA THR A 102 -16.18 -3.95 -18.13
C THR A 102 -15.55 -3.63 -16.80
N VAL A 103 -16.04 -2.58 -16.14
CA VAL A 103 -15.74 -2.31 -14.75
C VAL A 103 -16.25 -3.54 -14.02
N ASN A 104 -15.43 -4.59 -14.02
CA ASN A 104 -15.72 -5.81 -13.33
C ASN A 104 -15.49 -5.42 -11.89
N PRO A 105 -16.54 -5.42 -11.06
CA PRO A 105 -16.38 -5.08 -9.67
C PRO A 105 -15.44 -6.09 -8.99
N ILE A 106 -15.17 -7.24 -9.61
CA ILE A 106 -14.32 -8.27 -9.05
C ILE A 106 -12.86 -8.02 -9.39
N THR A 107 -12.07 -7.74 -8.37
CA THR A 107 -10.62 -7.62 -8.43
C THR A 107 -9.95 -8.93 -8.02
N MET A 108 -8.80 -9.20 -8.62
CA MET A 108 -7.99 -10.38 -8.35
C MET A 108 -6.56 -9.95 -8.08
N GLU A 109 -6.07 -10.30 -6.90
CA GLU A 109 -4.67 -10.13 -6.54
C GLU A 109 -4.05 -11.50 -6.34
N ALA A 110 -2.91 -11.74 -6.96
CA ALA A 110 -2.34 -13.06 -6.99
C ALA A 110 -0.87 -13.01 -6.57
N SER A 111 -0.50 -13.90 -5.65
CA SER A 111 0.81 -13.95 -5.00
C SER A 111 1.32 -15.38 -4.93
N VAL A 112 2.64 -15.54 -4.96
CA VAL A 112 3.32 -16.84 -4.82
C VAL A 112 3.94 -16.88 -3.43
N LEU A 113 3.65 -17.96 -2.70
CA LEU A 113 4.21 -18.25 -1.39
C LEU A 113 5.09 -19.49 -1.47
N GLY A 114 6.18 -19.50 -0.72
CA GLY A 114 7.15 -20.60 -0.67
C GLY A 114 8.45 -20.27 -1.40
N LEU A 115 9.50 -21.00 -1.05
CA LEU A 115 10.86 -20.84 -1.59
C LEU A 115 11.27 -22.00 -2.51
N GLY A 116 10.37 -22.97 -2.76
CA GLY A 116 10.63 -24.17 -3.57
C GLY A 116 10.82 -25.43 -2.72
N PRO A 117 10.72 -26.64 -3.32
CA PRO A 117 10.24 -26.95 -4.67
C PRO A 117 8.70 -26.95 -4.77
N LYS A 118 7.99 -26.70 -3.67
CA LYS A 118 6.53 -26.62 -3.60
C LYS A 118 6.09 -25.19 -3.29
N TYR A 119 5.29 -24.61 -4.17
CA TYR A 119 4.73 -23.27 -4.00
C TYR A 119 3.25 -23.34 -3.67
N VAL A 120 2.77 -22.31 -2.99
CA VAL A 120 1.34 -22.05 -2.80
C VAL A 120 0.99 -20.78 -3.56
N LEU A 121 0.12 -20.91 -4.55
CA LEU A 121 -0.48 -19.81 -5.27
C LEU A 121 -1.64 -19.28 -4.43
N ARG A 122 -1.49 -18.08 -3.87
CA ARG A 122 -2.52 -17.41 -3.08
C ARG A 122 -3.15 -16.32 -3.94
N THR A 123 -4.44 -16.49 -4.23
CA THR A 123 -5.27 -15.55 -4.99
C THR A 123 -6.31 -14.95 -4.06
N LEU A 124 -6.32 -13.63 -3.91
CA LEU A 124 -7.36 -12.88 -3.23
C LEU A 124 -8.36 -12.39 -4.28
N VAL A 125 -9.63 -12.74 -4.08
CA VAL A 125 -10.73 -12.32 -4.94
C VAL A 125 -11.64 -11.40 -4.14
N THR A 126 -11.82 -10.16 -4.59
CA THR A 126 -12.59 -9.14 -3.87
C THR A 126 -13.64 -8.55 -4.77
N ASN A 127 -14.89 -8.56 -4.32
CA ASN A 127 -15.97 -7.87 -5.01
C ASN A 127 -16.06 -6.40 -4.54
N LEU A 128 -15.97 -5.46 -5.47
CA LEU A 128 -16.04 -4.02 -5.24
C LEU A 128 -17.44 -3.43 -5.50
N SER A 129 -18.43 -4.25 -5.89
CA SER A 129 -19.81 -3.77 -6.01
C SER A 129 -20.48 -3.71 -4.65
N ASP A 130 -21.50 -2.86 -4.52
CA ASP A 130 -22.32 -2.79 -3.31
C ASP A 130 -23.19 -4.05 -3.12
N GLU A 131 -23.54 -4.71 -4.23
CA GLU A 131 -24.31 -5.96 -4.23
C GLU A 131 -23.41 -7.21 -4.19
N PRO A 132 -23.89 -8.33 -3.62
CA PRO A 132 -23.17 -9.60 -3.70
C PRO A 132 -22.99 -10.06 -5.14
N SER A 133 -21.89 -10.76 -5.41
CA SER A 133 -21.59 -11.25 -6.76
C SER A 133 -22.64 -12.25 -7.26
N GLU A 134 -22.75 -12.39 -8.57
CA GLU A 134 -23.52 -13.47 -9.19
C GLU A 134 -23.00 -14.87 -8.76
N PRO A 135 -23.87 -15.89 -8.67
CA PRO A 135 -23.47 -17.25 -8.31
C PRO A 135 -22.69 -17.96 -9.43
N SER A 136 -21.96 -19.01 -9.08
CA SER A 136 -21.21 -19.89 -9.99
C SER A 136 -19.99 -19.26 -10.67
N LEU A 137 -19.18 -18.54 -9.87
CA LEU A 137 -17.83 -18.13 -10.25
C LEU A 137 -16.82 -19.22 -9.88
N PHE A 138 -15.78 -19.36 -10.69
CA PHE A 138 -14.69 -20.30 -10.43
C PHE A 138 -13.37 -19.75 -10.97
N LEU A 139 -12.28 -20.17 -10.34
CA LEU A 139 -10.91 -19.89 -10.76
C LEU A 139 -10.35 -21.07 -11.55
N VAL A 140 -9.60 -20.77 -12.60
CA VAL A 140 -8.83 -21.74 -13.37
C VAL A 140 -7.37 -21.35 -13.37
N PHE A 141 -6.51 -22.28 -12.96
CA PHE A 141 -5.06 -22.11 -12.91
C PHE A 141 -4.41 -22.89 -14.06
N ARG A 142 -3.64 -22.19 -14.91
CA ARG A 142 -3.01 -22.75 -16.11
C ARG A 142 -1.51 -22.48 -16.11
N GLY A 143 -0.72 -23.56 -16.08
CA GLY A 143 0.71 -23.57 -16.38
C GLY A 143 1.04 -24.66 -17.39
N THR A 144 2.12 -24.47 -18.17
CA THR A 144 2.67 -25.44 -19.13
C THR A 144 3.52 -26.49 -18.43
N ASP A 145 4.45 -26.05 -17.59
CA ASP A 145 5.50 -26.85 -16.97
C ASP A 145 5.38 -26.82 -15.43
N THR A 146 4.15 -26.60 -14.96
CA THR A 146 3.81 -26.55 -13.54
C THR A 146 2.62 -27.46 -13.27
N ARG A 147 2.81 -28.42 -12.36
CA ARG A 147 1.73 -29.26 -11.86
C ARG A 147 0.97 -28.50 -10.77
N ILE A 148 -0.30 -28.19 -11.05
CA ILE A 148 -1.17 -27.39 -10.19
C ILE A 148 -2.34 -28.26 -9.72
N GLU A 149 -2.57 -28.33 -8.41
CA GLU A 149 -3.63 -29.14 -7.80
C GLU A 149 -4.30 -28.38 -6.65
N PRO A 150 -5.64 -28.16 -6.69
CA PRO A 150 -6.55 -28.37 -7.84
C PRO A 150 -6.39 -27.32 -8.95
N ARG A 151 -6.64 -27.69 -10.22
CA ARG A 151 -6.59 -26.73 -11.35
C ARG A 151 -7.79 -25.80 -11.43
N VAL A 152 -8.93 -26.22 -10.87
CA VAL A 152 -10.19 -25.46 -10.88
C VAL A 152 -10.70 -25.40 -9.45
N VAL A 153 -11.07 -24.20 -9.01
CA VAL A 153 -11.62 -23.96 -7.67
C VAL A 153 -12.90 -23.15 -7.81
N ASP A 154 -14.01 -23.71 -7.34
CA ASP A 154 -15.27 -22.99 -7.25
C ASP A 154 -15.19 -21.93 -6.16
N LEU A 155 -15.64 -20.71 -6.47
CA LEU A 155 -15.69 -19.62 -5.51
C LEU A 155 -17.03 -19.63 -4.77
N PRO A 156 -17.03 -19.34 -3.46
CA PRO A 156 -18.26 -19.03 -2.75
C PRO A 156 -18.85 -17.71 -3.26
N LEU A 157 -20.08 -17.41 -2.83
CA LEU A 157 -20.69 -16.10 -3.09
C LEU A 157 -19.81 -14.99 -2.50
N LEU A 158 -19.35 -14.06 -3.36
CA LEU A 158 -18.45 -12.98 -2.94
C LEU A 158 -19.27 -11.83 -2.30
N PRO A 159 -19.06 -11.52 -1.01
CA PRO A 159 -19.66 -10.34 -0.38
C PRO A 159 -19.00 -9.06 -0.88
N SER A 160 -19.71 -7.94 -0.76
CA SER A 160 -19.16 -6.61 -1.03
C SER A 160 -17.98 -6.30 -0.10
N GLY A 161 -16.84 -5.90 -0.67
CA GLY A 161 -15.67 -5.39 0.03
C GLY A 161 -14.84 -6.42 0.81
N ILE A 162 -15.23 -7.70 0.83
CA ILE A 162 -14.53 -8.73 1.61
C ILE A 162 -13.63 -9.56 0.67
N PRO A 163 -12.30 -9.55 0.88
CA PRO A 163 -11.38 -10.37 0.10
C PRO A 163 -11.48 -11.84 0.51
N ILE A 164 -11.71 -12.74 -0.45
CA ILE A 164 -11.74 -14.18 -0.24
C ILE A 164 -10.41 -14.80 -0.71
N PRO A 165 -9.63 -15.41 0.20
CA PRO A 165 -8.40 -16.09 -0.16
C PRO A 165 -8.68 -17.48 -0.74
N VAL A 166 -8.03 -17.78 -1.86
CA VAL A 166 -7.96 -19.11 -2.46
C VAL A 166 -6.50 -19.51 -2.59
N GLU A 167 -6.17 -20.67 -2.04
CA GLU A 167 -4.82 -21.22 -2.03
C GLU A 167 -4.77 -22.53 -2.81
N VAL A 168 -3.83 -22.62 -3.75
CA VAL A 168 -3.64 -23.78 -4.61
C VAL A 168 -2.16 -24.16 -4.64
N LYS A 169 -1.87 -25.46 -4.58
CA LYS A 169 -0.50 -25.95 -4.62
C LYS A 169 0.01 -26.00 -6.06
N ALA A 170 1.23 -25.54 -6.25
CA ALA A 170 1.93 -25.54 -7.54
C ALA A 170 3.34 -26.11 -7.36
N THR A 171 3.67 -27.11 -8.16
CA THR A 171 5.01 -27.70 -8.22
C THR A 171 5.54 -27.57 -9.65
N PRO A 172 6.58 -26.75 -9.88
CA PRO A 172 7.23 -26.68 -11.18
C PRO A 172 7.87 -28.04 -11.51
N THR A 173 7.74 -28.45 -12.76
CA THR A 173 8.38 -29.66 -13.30
C THR A 173 9.65 -29.34 -14.11
N SER A 174 9.90 -28.05 -14.36
CA SER A 174 11.07 -27.53 -15.07
C SER A 174 11.85 -26.56 -14.19
N GLU A 175 13.15 -26.42 -14.45
CA GLU A 175 14.04 -25.47 -13.77
C GLU A 175 13.88 -24.02 -14.27
N VAL A 176 13.04 -23.80 -15.29
CA VAL A 176 12.81 -22.48 -15.87
C VAL A 176 11.64 -21.77 -15.17
N ALA A 177 11.84 -20.49 -14.86
CA ALA A 177 10.78 -19.62 -14.35
C ALA A 177 9.61 -19.52 -15.35
N GLU A 178 8.42 -19.92 -14.93
CA GLU A 178 7.23 -20.04 -15.77
C GLU A 178 6.16 -19.00 -15.40
N LYS A 179 5.39 -18.51 -16.37
CA LYS A 179 4.22 -17.67 -16.12
C LYS A 179 2.96 -18.53 -16.00
N VAL A 180 2.39 -18.58 -14.80
CA VAL A 180 1.09 -19.20 -14.55
C VAL A 180 -0.02 -18.18 -14.74
N HIS A 181 -1.02 -18.56 -15.54
CA HIS A 181 -2.21 -17.76 -15.80
C HIS A 181 -3.35 -18.18 -14.88
N ILE A 182 -3.99 -17.20 -14.25
CA ILE A 182 -5.13 -17.38 -13.36
C ILE A 182 -6.32 -16.69 -14.00
N LEU A 183 -7.37 -17.44 -14.30
CA LEU A 183 -8.57 -16.96 -14.97
C LEU A 183 -9.76 -17.05 -14.04
N LEU A 184 -10.47 -15.94 -13.86
CA LEU A 184 -11.78 -15.93 -13.22
C LEU A 184 -12.83 -16.11 -14.30
N CYS A 185 -13.63 -17.16 -14.15
CA CYS A 185 -14.64 -17.55 -15.13
C CYS A 185 -16.03 -17.59 -14.47
N LYS A 186 -17.05 -17.37 -15.29
CA LYS A 186 -18.46 -17.54 -14.90
C LYS A 186 -19.03 -18.74 -15.65
N ARG A 187 -19.81 -19.56 -14.95
CA ARG A 187 -20.52 -20.67 -15.59
C ARG A 187 -21.47 -20.15 -16.69
N GLY A 188 -21.34 -20.69 -17.90
CA GLY A 188 -22.13 -20.28 -19.06
C GLY A 188 -21.54 -19.14 -19.91
N LYS A 189 -20.45 -18.50 -19.49
CA LYS A 189 -19.69 -17.55 -20.32
C LYS A 189 -18.40 -18.22 -20.83
N ILE A 190 -18.12 -18.09 -22.13
CA ILE A 190 -16.93 -18.67 -22.78
C ILE A 190 -15.68 -17.82 -22.53
N LYS A 191 -15.86 -16.50 -22.33
CA LYS A 191 -14.76 -15.56 -22.05
C LYS A 191 -14.55 -15.41 -20.53
N PRO A 192 -13.30 -15.38 -20.05
CA PRO A 192 -13.02 -15.11 -18.64
C PRO A 192 -13.47 -13.70 -18.28
N VAL A 193 -13.97 -13.55 -17.05
CA VAL A 193 -14.34 -12.26 -16.45
C VAL A 193 -13.09 -11.45 -16.17
N SER A 194 -12.08 -12.06 -15.55
CA SER A 194 -10.80 -11.41 -15.28
C SER A 194 -9.65 -12.40 -15.43
N SER A 195 -8.46 -11.89 -15.70
CA SER A 195 -7.25 -12.70 -15.88
C SER A 195 -6.06 -12.03 -15.20
N ALA A 196 -5.34 -12.80 -14.39
CA ALA A 196 -4.06 -12.42 -13.81
C ALA A 196 -2.96 -13.38 -14.30
N SER A 197 -1.71 -12.92 -14.29
CA SER A 197 -0.56 -13.76 -14.59
C SER A 197 0.51 -13.54 -13.53
N ILE A 198 1.03 -14.62 -12.95
CA ILE A 198 2.14 -14.57 -12.01
C ILE A 198 3.32 -15.32 -12.58
N LEU A 199 4.52 -14.81 -12.34
CA LEU A 199 5.76 -15.52 -12.61
C LEU A 199 6.11 -16.39 -11.40
N LEU A 200 6.21 -17.70 -11.58
CA LEU A 200 6.78 -18.56 -10.55
C LEU A 200 8.30 -18.37 -10.54
N PRO A 201 8.91 -18.20 -9.35
CA PRO A 201 10.35 -18.16 -9.24
C PRO A 201 10.95 -19.53 -9.58
N GLN A 202 12.24 -19.54 -9.91
CA GLN A 202 13.00 -20.77 -10.13
C GLN A 202 12.99 -21.61 -8.85
N ALA A 203 12.73 -22.91 -8.98
CA ALA A 203 12.79 -23.84 -7.87
C ALA A 203 14.23 -24.04 -7.41
N GLU A 204 14.52 -23.77 -6.14
CA GLU A 204 15.73 -24.27 -5.49
C GLU A 204 15.57 -25.79 -5.29
N MET A 205 16.58 -26.55 -5.71
CA MET A 205 16.61 -28.00 -5.53
C MET A 205 16.64 -28.34 -4.03
N ASP A 206 15.97 -29.41 -3.63
CA ASP A 206 16.09 -29.95 -2.28
C ASP A 206 17.57 -30.21 -1.98
N ILE A 207 18.13 -29.50 -1.01
CA ILE A 207 19.44 -29.83 -0.45
C ILE A 207 19.22 -31.09 0.38
N GLU A 208 19.55 -32.25 -0.18
CA GLU A 208 19.67 -33.48 0.61
C GLU A 208 20.76 -33.25 1.68
N VAL A 209 20.37 -33.31 2.96
CA VAL A 209 21.28 -33.30 4.13
C VAL A 209 21.46 -34.72 4.63
#